data_AF-A0A9D2JYH7-F1
#
_entry.id   AF-A0A9D2JYH7-F1
#
_cell.length_a   1.000
_cell.length_b   1.000
_cell.length_c   1.000
_cell.angle_alpha   90.00
_cell.angle_beta   90.00
_cell.angle_gamma   90.00
#
_symmetry.space_group_name_H-M   'P 1'
#
loop_
_entity.id
_entity.type
_entity.pdbx_description
1 polymer ?
#
loop_
_entity_poly.entity_id
_entity_poly.type
_entity_poly.pdbx_seq_one_letter_code
_entity_poly.pdbx_strand_id
1 'polypeptide(L)'
;MENEQENTMYEDFDEAVTNAVTTLELGLFRVCMKGRLKDAELPSGLRRAAFVETDLQDISPLTKFAKLERLELICSPVSDAGCLSALPALKTLDIRSTLIGSLAFLRGMSPETLILADDPVEDYSPIFEMKALGRLETDEATLKKIGAERLKERFPNLEIVIDNDLPWITADAARYDDRTEGVYSVNLVEMIFGDKVRAVKDAKALQAVLDGIYDVSFDETDVKLIERLCREHRSMREIASEWHLMPETVNMLFAKILRRLRHPSASRRLRDLVVFEEEDAS
;
A
#
# COMPACT_ATOMS: atom_id res chain seq x y z
N MET A 1 5.71 3.19 35.32
CA MET A 1 4.39 3.35 34.69
C MET A 1 4.63 4.03 33.36
N GLU A 2 5.12 3.27 32.39
CA GLU A 2 5.12 3.64 30.99
C GLU A 2 4.26 2.57 30.34
N ASN A 3 3.02 2.94 30.04
CA ASN A 3 2.15 2.14 29.19
C ASN A 3 2.69 2.28 27.77
N GLU A 4 3.57 1.36 27.38
CA GLU A 4 3.66 0.94 25.98
C GLU A 4 2.28 0.35 25.65
N GLN A 5 1.40 1.16 25.08
CA GLN A 5 0.16 0.66 24.51
C GLN A 5 0.54 -0.33 23.42
N GLU A 6 0.35 -1.61 23.72
CA GLU A 6 0.37 -2.70 22.77
C GLU A 6 -0.37 -2.25 21.51
N ASN A 7 0.40 -2.20 20.43
CA ASN A 7 -0.04 -1.91 19.08
C ASN A 7 -0.98 -3.04 18.66
N THR A 8 -2.26 -2.93 18.99
CA THR A 8 -3.27 -3.95 18.66
C THR A 8 -3.58 -3.86 17.18
N MET A 9 -2.72 -4.49 16.37
CA MET A 9 -2.97 -4.71 14.95
C MET A 9 -3.89 -5.92 14.81
N TYR A 10 -5.05 -5.72 14.19
CA TYR A 10 -6.04 -6.77 13.98
C TYR A 10 -5.89 -7.40 12.58
N GLU A 11 -5.91 -8.73 12.53
CA GLU A 11 -5.95 -9.51 11.28
C GLU A 11 -7.40 -9.87 10.85
N ASP A 12 -8.41 -9.42 11.63
CA ASP A 12 -9.83 -9.60 11.35
C ASP A 12 -10.55 -8.23 11.27
N PHE A 13 -11.38 -8.06 10.23
CA PHE A 13 -12.07 -6.79 9.98
C PHE A 13 -13.20 -6.50 10.97
N ASP A 14 -14.02 -7.49 11.28
CA ASP A 14 -15.24 -7.29 12.07
C ASP A 14 -14.87 -7.08 13.55
N GLU A 15 -13.81 -7.75 14.01
CA GLU A 15 -13.18 -7.47 15.30
C GLU A 15 -12.61 -6.05 15.35
N ALA A 16 -11.87 -5.62 14.32
CA ALA A 16 -11.30 -4.27 14.26
C ALA A 16 -12.40 -3.19 14.29
N VAL A 17 -13.50 -3.39 13.56
CA VAL A 17 -14.65 -2.47 13.57
C VAL A 17 -15.31 -2.43 14.96
N THR A 18 -15.50 -3.59 15.59
CA THR A 18 -16.09 -3.67 16.94
C THR A 18 -15.24 -2.93 17.96
N ASN A 19 -13.92 -3.10 17.91
CA ASN A 19 -12.99 -2.42 18.82
C ASN A 19 -12.94 -0.92 18.55
N ALA A 20 -12.97 -0.50 17.28
CA ALA A 20 -12.96 0.91 16.87
C ALA A 20 -14.10 1.71 17.50
N VAL A 21 -15.26 1.11 17.75
CA VAL A 21 -16.39 1.77 18.45
C VAL A 21 -15.97 2.32 19.81
N THR A 22 -15.10 1.63 20.53
CA THR A 22 -14.65 2.03 21.87
C THR A 22 -13.34 2.82 21.84
N THR A 23 -12.39 2.41 21.01
CA THR A 23 -11.05 2.99 20.97
C THR A 23 -10.99 4.27 20.13
N LEU A 24 -11.94 4.44 19.20
CA LEU A 24 -11.89 5.44 18.12
C LEU A 24 -10.68 5.25 17.19
N GLU A 25 -10.17 4.02 17.12
CA GLU A 25 -9.00 3.63 16.35
C GLU A 25 -9.32 2.38 15.52
N LEU A 26 -9.03 2.43 14.22
CA LEU A 26 -9.19 1.30 13.31
C LEU A 26 -7.82 0.88 12.81
N GLY A 27 -7.34 -0.29 13.23
CA GLY A 27 -6.08 -0.87 12.77
C GLY A 27 -6.32 -2.17 12.01
N LEU A 28 -5.90 -2.22 10.76
CA LEU A 28 -6.08 -3.38 9.89
C LEU A 28 -4.74 -3.76 9.26
N PHE A 29 -4.32 -4.99 9.53
CA PHE A 29 -3.06 -5.54 9.05
C PHE A 29 -3.32 -6.81 8.25
N ARG A 30 -2.95 -6.83 6.97
CA ARG A 30 -3.09 -8.02 6.09
C ARG A 30 -4.51 -8.54 5.93
N VAL A 31 -5.47 -7.63 6.03
CA VAL A 31 -6.89 -7.93 5.90
C VAL A 31 -7.35 -7.63 4.48
N CYS A 32 -8.19 -8.54 3.94
CA CYS A 32 -8.94 -8.31 2.72
C CYS A 32 -10.19 -7.47 3.01
N MET A 33 -10.32 -6.37 2.28
CA MET A 33 -11.20 -5.23 2.56
C MET A 33 -12.25 -5.00 1.48
N LYS A 34 -12.17 -5.66 0.31
CA LYS A 34 -13.03 -5.47 -0.87
C LYS A 34 -14.33 -4.70 -0.61
N GLY A 35 -14.30 -3.38 -0.76
CA GLY A 35 -15.47 -2.50 -0.58
C GLY A 35 -16.02 -2.33 0.84
N ARG A 36 -15.66 -3.20 1.80
CA ARG A 36 -16.21 -3.29 3.17
C ARG A 36 -16.17 -1.98 3.96
N LEU A 37 -15.21 -1.10 3.67
CA LEU A 37 -15.09 0.20 4.36
C LEU A 37 -16.30 1.12 4.11
N LYS A 38 -16.99 0.97 2.97
CA LYS A 38 -18.21 1.73 2.64
C LYS A 38 -19.34 1.43 3.61
N ASP A 39 -19.56 0.13 3.84
CA ASP A 39 -20.69 -0.39 4.61
C ASP A 39 -20.37 -0.55 6.10
N ALA A 40 -19.11 -0.42 6.49
CA ALA A 40 -18.70 -0.54 7.88
C ALA A 40 -19.31 0.56 8.78
N GLU A 41 -19.95 0.09 9.85
CA GLU A 41 -20.50 0.90 10.95
C GLU A 41 -19.39 1.38 11.88
N LEU A 42 -18.55 2.28 11.38
CA LEU A 42 -17.47 2.91 12.14
C LEU A 42 -17.96 4.16 12.88
N PRO A 43 -17.44 4.45 14.08
CA PRO A 43 -17.87 5.62 14.83
C PRO A 43 -17.47 6.92 14.11
N SER A 44 -18.38 7.89 14.04
CA SER A 44 -18.09 9.23 13.47
C SER A 44 -16.97 9.98 14.20
N GLY A 45 -16.63 9.53 15.42
CA GLY A 45 -15.55 10.07 16.24
C GLY A 45 -14.17 9.46 15.98
N LEU A 46 -14.00 8.60 14.96
CA LEU A 46 -12.73 7.95 14.64
C LEU A 46 -11.59 8.98 14.54
N ARG A 47 -10.48 8.69 15.25
CA ARG A 47 -9.31 9.57 15.35
C ARG A 47 -8.08 9.01 14.64
N ARG A 48 -7.94 7.69 14.60
CA ARG A 48 -6.82 7.02 13.95
C ARG A 48 -7.32 5.90 13.05
N ALA A 49 -6.74 5.78 11.87
CA ALA A 49 -6.96 4.67 10.97
C ALA A 49 -5.63 4.22 10.37
N ALA A 50 -5.34 2.93 10.44
CA ALA A 50 -4.15 2.32 9.87
C ALA A 50 -4.56 1.13 9.00
N PHE A 51 -4.12 1.15 7.74
CA PHE A 51 -4.33 0.12 6.75
C PHE A 51 -2.96 -0.30 6.22
N VAL A 52 -2.50 -1.45 6.69
CA VAL A 52 -1.14 -1.93 6.48
C VAL A 52 -1.20 -3.27 5.76
N GLU A 53 -0.56 -3.34 4.59
CA GLU A 53 -0.56 -4.55 3.73
C GLU A 53 -1.98 -5.06 3.39
N THR A 54 -2.93 -4.15 3.19
CA THR A 54 -4.31 -4.48 2.81
C THR A 54 -4.49 -4.42 1.27
N ASP A 55 -5.63 -4.88 0.77
CA ASP A 55 -6.07 -4.70 -0.62
C ASP A 55 -6.90 -3.41 -0.82
N LEU A 56 -6.85 -2.47 0.14
CA LEU A 56 -7.61 -1.22 0.10
C LEU A 56 -7.20 -0.34 -1.10
N GLN A 57 -8.16 -0.06 -1.98
CA GLN A 57 -7.98 0.84 -3.13
C GLN A 57 -8.80 2.13 -2.99
N ASP A 58 -10.03 2.03 -2.50
CA ASP A 58 -10.96 3.15 -2.37
C ASP A 58 -11.02 3.65 -0.93
N ILE A 59 -10.43 4.83 -0.71
CA ILE A 59 -10.40 5.53 0.58
C ILE A 59 -11.44 6.66 0.70
N SER A 60 -12.31 6.84 -0.31
CA SER A 60 -13.37 7.85 -0.26
C SER A 60 -14.28 7.76 0.98
N PRO A 61 -14.57 6.58 1.57
CA PRO A 61 -15.39 6.50 2.79
C PRO A 61 -14.73 7.16 4.00
N LEU A 62 -13.41 7.38 4.01
CA LEU A 62 -12.72 8.02 5.13
C LEU A 62 -13.17 9.47 5.34
N THR A 63 -13.68 10.13 4.30
CA THR A 63 -14.17 11.52 4.36
C THR A 63 -15.30 11.75 5.38
N LYS A 64 -16.00 10.68 5.80
CA LYS A 64 -17.04 10.77 6.83
C LYS A 64 -16.48 11.02 8.24
N PHE A 65 -15.17 10.80 8.46
CA PHE A 65 -14.51 10.94 9.76
C PHE A 65 -13.82 12.29 9.90
N ALA A 66 -14.58 13.36 10.08
CA ALA A 66 -14.06 14.72 10.18
C ALA A 66 -13.07 14.95 11.37
N LYS A 67 -13.00 14.01 12.31
CA LYS A 67 -12.10 14.01 13.47
C LYS A 67 -10.86 13.12 13.29
N LEU A 68 -10.64 12.56 12.10
CA LEU A 68 -9.48 11.72 11.82
C LEU A 68 -8.21 12.57 11.88
N GLU A 69 -7.34 12.27 12.83
CA GLU A 69 -6.09 12.99 13.09
C GLU A 69 -4.88 12.26 12.52
N ARG A 70 -4.92 10.92 12.46
CA ARG A 70 -3.85 10.08 11.94
C ARG A 70 -4.40 9.08 10.92
N LEU A 71 -3.79 9.07 9.74
CA LEU A 71 -4.07 8.10 8.69
C LEU A 71 -2.77 7.45 8.24
N GLU A 72 -2.72 6.13 8.29
CA GLU A 72 -1.60 5.33 7.82
C GLU A 72 -2.08 4.40 6.69
N LEU A 73 -1.53 4.59 5.49
CA LEU A 73 -1.76 3.80 4.30
C LEU A 73 -0.42 3.21 3.88
N ILE A 74 -0.10 2.02 4.38
CA ILE A 74 1.22 1.42 4.22
C ILE A 74 1.07 0.16 3.39
N CYS A 75 1.86 0.05 2.31
CA CYS A 75 1.85 -1.13 1.43
C CYS A 75 0.45 -1.52 0.92
N SER A 76 -0.44 -0.54 0.77
CA SER A 76 -1.83 -0.73 0.31
C SER A 76 -2.01 -0.11 -1.08
N PRO A 77 -2.77 -0.74 -2.00
CA PRO A 77 -2.83 -0.35 -3.41
C PRO A 77 -3.70 0.90 -3.69
N VAL A 78 -3.70 1.87 -2.77
CA VAL A 78 -4.37 3.16 -2.94
C VAL A 78 -3.65 3.94 -4.03
N SER A 79 -4.39 4.43 -5.02
CA SER A 79 -3.84 5.23 -6.13
C SER A 79 -4.46 6.63 -6.26
N ASP A 80 -5.69 6.80 -5.78
CA ASP A 80 -6.37 8.09 -5.70
C ASP A 80 -6.53 8.51 -4.24
N ALA A 81 -5.86 9.61 -3.88
CA ALA A 81 -5.91 10.23 -2.55
C ALA A 81 -6.57 11.61 -2.56
N GLY A 82 -7.28 11.97 -3.64
CA GLY A 82 -7.95 13.27 -3.79
C GLY A 82 -8.89 13.61 -2.63
N CYS A 83 -9.56 12.59 -2.09
CA CYS A 83 -10.51 12.73 -0.99
C CYS A 83 -9.87 13.14 0.35
N LEU A 84 -8.56 12.93 0.54
CA LEU A 84 -7.88 13.26 1.81
C LEU A 84 -7.83 14.78 2.08
N SER A 85 -7.92 15.60 1.03
CA SER A 85 -8.01 17.06 1.15
C SER A 85 -9.26 17.53 1.91
N ALA A 86 -10.28 16.68 2.03
CA ALA A 86 -11.52 16.95 2.77
C ALA A 86 -11.44 16.63 4.27
N LEU A 87 -10.30 16.16 4.79
CA LEU A 87 -10.12 15.80 6.20
C LEU A 87 -9.50 16.98 6.99
N PRO A 88 -10.30 17.79 7.71
CA PRO A 88 -9.84 19.05 8.29
C PRO A 88 -8.96 18.87 9.53
N ALA A 89 -9.03 17.71 10.18
CA ALA A 89 -8.31 17.41 11.43
C ALA A 89 -7.02 16.61 11.21
N LEU A 90 -6.67 16.25 9.96
CA LEU A 90 -5.57 15.34 9.67
C LEU A 90 -4.22 16.01 9.99
N LYS A 91 -3.50 15.42 10.94
CA LYS A 91 -2.19 15.88 11.43
C LYS A 91 -1.05 14.97 11.01
N THR A 92 -1.29 13.67 10.96
CA THR A 92 -0.29 12.69 10.52
C THR A 92 -0.83 11.92 9.34
N LEU A 93 -0.09 11.96 8.24
CA LEU A 93 -0.39 11.21 7.04
C LEU A 93 0.83 10.37 6.64
N ASP A 94 0.65 9.06 6.63
CA ASP A 94 1.60 8.11 6.09
C ASP A 94 0.99 7.46 4.84
N ILE A 95 1.67 7.59 3.72
CA ILE A 95 1.26 7.04 2.42
C ILE A 95 2.35 6.16 1.80
N ARG A 96 3.29 5.66 2.60
CA ARG A 96 4.45 4.93 2.07
C ARG A 96 4.04 3.66 1.34
N SER A 97 4.76 3.38 0.26
CA SER A 97 4.60 2.16 -0.52
C SER A 97 3.17 1.96 -1.06
N THR A 98 2.49 3.06 -1.38
CA THR A 98 1.19 3.05 -2.05
C THR A 98 1.38 3.14 -3.57
N LEU A 99 0.29 3.34 -4.30
CA LEU A 99 0.27 3.58 -5.74
C LEU A 99 -0.11 5.02 -6.09
N ILE A 100 -0.03 5.93 -5.11
CA ILE A 100 -0.35 7.35 -5.29
C ILE A 100 0.71 7.97 -6.20
N GLY A 101 0.31 8.30 -7.42
CA GLY A 101 1.20 8.97 -8.40
C GLY A 101 1.14 10.49 -8.39
N SER A 102 0.11 11.06 -7.75
CA SER A 102 -0.12 12.51 -7.71
C SER A 102 -0.34 12.99 -6.28
N LEU A 103 0.44 13.99 -5.87
CA LEU A 103 0.34 14.64 -4.56
C LEU A 103 -0.57 15.88 -4.58
N ALA A 104 -1.35 16.11 -5.64
CA ALA A 104 -2.16 17.32 -5.80
C ALA A 104 -3.12 17.58 -4.62
N PHE A 105 -3.56 16.53 -3.93
CA PHE A 105 -4.43 16.62 -2.76
C PHE A 105 -3.78 17.33 -1.57
N LEU A 106 -2.44 17.37 -1.47
CA LEU A 106 -1.71 18.07 -0.40
C LEU A 106 -1.82 19.59 -0.47
N ARG A 107 -2.22 20.16 -1.62
CA ARG A 107 -2.35 21.61 -1.81
C ARG A 107 -3.28 22.20 -0.76
N GLY A 108 -2.77 23.14 0.04
CA GLY A 108 -3.55 23.79 1.08
C GLY A 108 -3.86 22.93 2.32
N MET A 109 -3.39 21.68 2.40
CA MET A 109 -3.41 20.88 3.62
C MET A 109 -2.35 21.36 4.62
N SER A 110 -2.48 20.93 5.87
CA SER A 110 -1.57 21.29 6.96
C SER A 110 -1.29 20.13 7.92
N PRO A 111 -0.90 18.93 7.44
CA PRO A 111 -0.44 17.88 8.33
C PRO A 111 0.84 18.34 9.04
N GLU A 112 0.95 18.01 10.31
CA GLU A 112 2.16 18.22 11.12
C GLU A 112 3.26 17.26 10.67
N THR A 113 2.90 16.01 10.35
CA THR A 113 3.81 14.96 9.89
C THR A 113 3.34 14.36 8.58
N LEU A 114 4.23 14.32 7.59
CA LEU A 114 4.05 13.61 6.32
C LEU A 114 5.11 12.52 6.20
N ILE A 115 4.67 11.31 5.90
CA ILE A 115 5.54 10.16 5.67
C ILE A 115 5.25 9.65 4.26
N LEU A 116 6.26 9.68 3.40
CA LEU A 116 6.18 9.12 2.04
C LEU A 116 7.53 8.55 1.63
N ALA A 117 7.48 7.42 0.94
CA ALA A 117 8.66 6.71 0.48
C ALA A 117 8.16 5.63 -0.47
N ASP A 118 8.94 5.40 -1.51
CA ASP A 118 8.72 4.26 -2.40
C ASP A 118 7.31 4.26 -3.07
N ASP A 119 6.83 5.47 -3.38
CA ASP A 119 5.59 5.76 -4.12
C ASP A 119 5.91 6.16 -5.58
N PRO A 120 5.00 5.93 -6.54
CA PRO A 120 5.21 6.30 -7.94
C PRO A 120 4.98 7.79 -8.24
N VAL A 121 5.36 8.68 -7.32
CA VAL A 121 5.21 10.13 -7.48
C VAL A 121 6.30 10.68 -8.40
N GLU A 122 5.86 11.38 -9.45
CA GLU A 122 6.74 12.08 -10.41
C GLU A 122 6.88 13.58 -10.10
N ASP A 123 5.81 14.22 -9.62
CA ASP A 123 5.79 15.64 -9.29
C ASP A 123 5.55 15.88 -7.79
N TYR A 124 6.60 16.37 -7.12
CA TYR A 124 6.58 16.73 -5.70
C TYR A 124 6.30 18.21 -5.45
N SER A 125 6.02 19.01 -6.50
CA SER A 125 5.67 20.43 -6.36
C SER A 125 4.52 20.71 -5.38
N PRO A 126 3.48 19.85 -5.22
CA PRO A 126 2.39 20.11 -4.28
C PRO A 126 2.81 20.18 -2.81
N ILE A 127 3.92 19.56 -2.41
CA ILE A 127 4.43 19.63 -1.03
C ILE A 127 4.75 21.09 -0.64
N PHE A 128 5.25 21.88 -1.60
CA PHE A 128 5.59 23.29 -1.37
C PHE A 128 4.36 24.20 -1.28
N GLU A 129 3.20 23.71 -1.73
CA GLU A 129 1.91 24.41 -1.68
C GLU A 129 1.07 24.05 -0.44
N MET A 130 1.58 23.18 0.45
CA MET A 130 0.99 22.92 1.76
C MET A 130 1.05 24.18 2.63
N LYS A 131 0.10 24.37 3.53
CA LYS A 131 0.08 25.54 4.44
C LYS A 131 1.20 25.45 5.48
N ALA A 132 1.40 24.25 6.04
CA ALA A 132 2.41 23.96 7.04
C ALA A 132 2.85 22.48 6.92
N LEU A 133 4.09 22.23 7.34
CA LEU A 133 4.65 20.89 7.53
C LEU A 133 5.72 20.99 8.62
N GLY A 134 5.62 20.16 9.66
CA GLY A 134 6.54 20.15 10.80
C GLY A 134 7.60 19.06 10.68
N ARG A 135 7.24 17.89 10.16
CA ARG A 135 8.10 16.73 10.01
C ARG A 135 7.85 16.02 8.67
N LEU A 136 8.93 15.68 7.99
CA LEU A 136 8.95 14.82 6.81
C LEU A 136 9.81 13.59 7.10
N GLU A 137 9.20 12.41 6.97
CA GLU A 137 9.90 11.12 6.96
C GLU A 137 9.89 10.54 5.55
N THR A 138 11.07 10.17 5.05
CA THR A 138 11.26 9.70 3.67
C THR A 138 12.55 8.89 3.53
N ASP A 139 12.67 8.13 2.45
CA ASP A 139 13.95 7.53 2.03
C ASP A 139 14.87 8.59 1.35
N GLU A 140 16.16 8.27 1.22
CA GLU A 140 17.15 9.16 0.61
C GLU A 140 16.89 9.44 -0.88
N ALA A 141 16.38 8.46 -1.62
CA ALA A 141 16.12 8.60 -3.05
C ALA A 141 14.97 9.57 -3.33
N THR A 142 13.91 9.50 -2.53
CA THR A 142 12.74 10.36 -2.57
C THR A 142 13.10 11.77 -2.09
N LEU A 143 13.87 11.91 -1.00
CA LEU A 143 14.36 13.22 -0.55
C LEU A 143 15.18 13.93 -1.62
N LYS A 144 16.02 13.19 -2.35
CA LYS A 144 16.82 13.73 -3.46
C LYS A 144 15.95 14.27 -4.60
N LYS A 145 14.82 13.61 -4.91
CA LYS A 145 13.85 14.08 -5.91
C LYS A 145 13.12 15.35 -5.46
N ILE A 146 12.72 15.41 -4.19
CA ILE A 146 12.00 16.57 -3.63
C ILE A 146 12.93 17.79 -3.53
N GLY A 147 14.14 17.59 -3.01
CA GLY A 147 15.14 18.62 -2.75
C GLY A 147 15.06 19.16 -1.33
N ALA A 148 15.96 18.72 -0.46
CA ALA A 148 16.03 19.11 0.95
C ALA A 148 16.18 20.64 1.15
N GLU A 149 17.00 21.30 0.33
CA GLU A 149 17.20 22.75 0.41
C GLU A 149 15.90 23.52 0.18
N ARG A 150 15.16 23.17 -0.88
CA ARG A 150 13.87 23.79 -1.21
C ARG A 150 12.85 23.57 -0.09
N LEU A 151 12.88 22.39 0.55
CA LEU A 151 12.00 22.08 1.68
C LEU A 151 12.32 22.97 2.88
N LYS A 152 13.59 23.16 3.19
CA LYS A 152 14.04 24.04 4.29
C LYS A 152 13.79 25.52 3.98
N GLU A 153 13.89 25.95 2.73
CA GLU A 153 13.49 27.31 2.32
C GLU A 153 11.99 27.54 2.53
N ARG A 154 11.15 26.58 2.16
CA ARG A 154 9.69 26.68 2.32
C ARG A 154 9.23 26.51 3.76
N PHE A 155 9.87 25.60 4.50
CA PHE A 155 9.54 25.22 5.86
C PHE A 155 10.83 25.26 6.72
N PRO A 156 11.23 26.45 7.23
CA PRO A 156 12.51 26.63 7.93
C PRO A 156 12.73 25.72 9.14
N ASN A 157 11.65 25.36 9.84
CA ASN A 157 11.69 24.51 11.04
C ASN A 157 11.36 23.04 10.76
N LEU A 158 11.31 22.63 9.49
CA LEU A 158 10.96 21.25 9.11
C LEU A 158 11.99 20.27 9.67
N GLU A 159 11.55 19.29 10.45
CA GLU A 159 12.34 18.10 10.77
C GLU A 159 12.34 17.18 9.55
N ILE A 160 13.52 16.78 9.05
CA ILE A 160 13.63 15.78 7.99
C ILE A 160 14.29 14.56 8.61
N VAL A 161 13.60 13.43 8.55
CA VAL A 161 14.07 12.15 9.03
C VAL A 161 14.24 11.23 7.82
N ILE A 162 15.46 10.74 7.64
CA ILE A 162 15.78 9.78 6.59
C ILE A 162 15.72 8.40 7.21
N ASP A 163 14.82 7.57 6.70
CA ASP A 163 14.74 6.17 7.05
C ASP A 163 14.74 5.36 5.74
N ASN A 164 15.87 4.69 5.48
CA ASN A 164 16.05 3.86 4.31
C ASN A 164 15.48 2.44 4.50
N ASP A 165 15.03 2.13 5.71
CA ASP A 165 14.31 0.91 6.06
C ASP A 165 12.79 1.11 5.98
N LEU A 166 12.32 2.30 5.58
CA LEU A 166 10.97 2.52 5.03
C LEU A 166 10.90 1.78 3.67
N PRO A 167 10.59 0.47 3.58
CA PRO A 167 9.50 -0.16 4.33
C PRO A 167 9.78 -1.63 4.72
N TRP A 168 10.14 -1.98 5.97
CA TRP A 168 9.75 -3.29 6.52
C TRP A 168 9.57 -3.37 8.05
N ILE A 169 8.69 -4.32 8.39
CA ILE A 169 8.55 -5.09 9.65
C ILE A 169 7.65 -4.44 10.70
N THR A 170 6.34 -4.70 10.63
CA THR A 170 5.76 -5.30 11.83
C THR A 170 6.29 -6.73 11.88
N ALA A 171 6.67 -7.22 13.06
CA ALA A 171 7.16 -8.59 13.23
C ALA A 171 6.15 -9.66 12.76
N ASP A 172 4.90 -9.26 12.49
CA ASP A 172 3.85 -10.08 11.91
C ASP A 172 3.81 -10.06 10.38
N ALA A 173 4.61 -9.20 9.72
CA ALA A 173 4.84 -9.34 8.29
C ALA A 173 5.52 -10.68 7.93
N ALA A 174 6.18 -11.25 8.94
CA ALA A 174 6.83 -12.54 8.94
C ALA A 174 5.92 -13.70 9.40
N ARG A 175 4.68 -13.44 9.84
CA ARG A 175 3.71 -14.52 10.08
C ARG A 175 3.18 -15.01 8.73
N TYR A 176 3.94 -15.95 8.21
CA TYR A 176 3.56 -16.93 7.20
C TYR A 176 2.29 -17.65 7.68
N ASP A 177 1.13 -17.09 7.37
CA ASP A 177 -0.13 -17.81 7.40
C ASP A 177 -0.34 -18.40 5.99
N ASP A 178 -0.77 -19.65 5.94
CA ASP A 178 -0.87 -20.57 4.81
C ASP A 178 -1.94 -20.14 3.78
N ARG A 179 -2.02 -18.84 3.45
CA ARG A 179 -3.01 -18.31 2.51
C ARG A 179 -2.59 -18.56 1.06
N THR A 180 -3.06 -19.73 0.63
CA THR A 180 -3.37 -20.17 -0.74
C THR A 180 -2.19 -20.37 -1.69
N GLU A 181 -1.62 -21.56 -1.61
CA GLU A 181 -0.89 -22.24 -2.67
C GLU A 181 -1.72 -22.30 -3.97
N GLY A 182 -1.16 -21.83 -5.11
CA GLY A 182 -1.51 -22.37 -6.43
C GLY A 182 -2.01 -21.43 -7.55
N VAL A 183 -1.33 -21.53 -8.70
CA VAL A 183 -1.74 -21.42 -10.13
C VAL A 183 -1.92 -20.06 -10.79
N TYR A 184 -0.94 -19.68 -11.62
CA TYR A 184 -1.19 -18.83 -12.79
C TYR A 184 -1.94 -19.57 -13.89
N SER A 185 -3.10 -19.11 -14.33
CA SER A 185 -3.34 -17.83 -15.02
C SER A 185 -4.23 -16.86 -14.25
N VAL A 186 -4.58 -17.25 -13.03
CA VAL A 186 -5.62 -16.65 -12.22
C VAL A 186 -4.94 -16.02 -10.99
N ASN A 187 -3.95 -16.65 -10.36
CA ASN A 187 -3.38 -16.14 -9.10
C ASN A 187 -2.66 -14.76 -9.17
N LEU A 188 -1.48 -14.51 -9.80
CA LEU A 188 -0.93 -13.11 -9.76
C LEU A 188 -1.70 -12.06 -10.53
N VAL A 189 -2.59 -12.40 -11.47
CA VAL A 189 -3.51 -11.41 -12.04
C VAL A 189 -4.52 -11.01 -10.97
N GLU A 190 -5.10 -11.99 -10.27
CA GLU A 190 -5.89 -11.76 -9.06
C GLU A 190 -5.10 -11.05 -7.96
N MET A 191 -3.81 -11.35 -7.75
CA MET A 191 -2.98 -10.66 -6.75
C MET A 191 -2.63 -9.22 -7.17
N ILE A 192 -2.53 -8.94 -8.47
CA ILE A 192 -2.34 -7.59 -9.00
C ILE A 192 -3.62 -6.78 -8.82
N PHE A 193 -4.79 -7.32 -9.13
CA PHE A 193 -6.03 -6.55 -9.11
C PHE A 193 -6.82 -6.64 -7.79
N GLY A 194 -6.59 -7.69 -7.00
CA GLY A 194 -7.40 -8.08 -5.86
C GLY A 194 -8.67 -8.85 -6.23
N ASP A 195 -9.04 -8.93 -7.51
CA ASP A 195 -10.33 -9.45 -7.99
C ASP A 195 -10.20 -10.80 -8.66
N LYS A 196 -11.18 -11.69 -8.44
CA LYS A 196 -11.20 -13.02 -9.06
C LYS A 196 -11.29 -12.93 -10.57
N VAL A 197 -10.47 -13.72 -11.26
CA VAL A 197 -10.40 -13.71 -12.72
C VAL A 197 -11.22 -14.87 -13.28
N ARG A 198 -12.33 -14.53 -13.91
CA ARG A 198 -13.22 -15.49 -14.58
C ARG A 198 -12.57 -16.08 -15.83
N ALA A 199 -11.94 -15.23 -16.64
CA ALA A 199 -11.35 -15.64 -17.91
C ALA A 199 -10.24 -14.68 -18.38
N VAL A 200 -9.28 -15.22 -19.12
CA VAL A 200 -8.29 -14.43 -19.87
C VAL A 200 -8.74 -14.38 -21.33
N LYS A 201 -8.86 -13.17 -21.89
CA LYS A 201 -9.35 -12.96 -23.27
C LYS A 201 -8.34 -13.44 -24.31
N ASP A 202 -7.06 -13.18 -24.07
CA ASP A 202 -5.95 -13.61 -24.92
C ASP A 202 -4.70 -13.90 -24.07
N ALA A 203 -4.41 -15.18 -23.89
CA ALA A 203 -3.28 -15.63 -23.08
C ALA A 203 -1.92 -15.29 -23.70
N LYS A 204 -1.80 -15.25 -25.03
CA LYS A 204 -0.54 -14.90 -25.71
C LYS A 204 -0.27 -13.41 -25.59
N ALA A 205 -1.29 -12.58 -25.77
CA ALA A 205 -1.18 -11.14 -25.56
C ALA A 205 -0.89 -10.81 -24.09
N LEU A 206 -1.52 -11.52 -23.14
CA LEU A 206 -1.26 -11.35 -21.72
C LEU A 206 0.20 -11.65 -21.38
N GLN A 207 0.74 -12.78 -21.88
CA GLN A 207 2.14 -13.13 -21.68
C GLN A 207 3.08 -12.08 -22.30
N ALA A 208 2.81 -11.63 -23.52
CA ALA A 208 3.64 -10.61 -24.16
C ALA A 208 3.62 -9.26 -23.41
N VAL A 209 2.50 -8.89 -22.79
CA VAL A 209 2.42 -7.70 -21.93
C VAL A 209 3.22 -7.90 -20.64
N LEU A 210 3.12 -9.07 -20.01
CA LEU A 210 3.91 -9.40 -18.82
C LEU A 210 5.41 -9.40 -19.13
N ASP A 211 5.83 -10.03 -20.23
CA ASP A 211 7.24 -10.04 -20.67
C ASP A 211 7.76 -8.61 -20.89
N GLY A 212 6.96 -7.76 -21.56
CA GLY A 212 7.32 -6.36 -21.74
C GLY A 212 7.33 -5.52 -20.46
N ILE A 213 6.65 -5.96 -19.39
CA ILE A 213 6.77 -5.35 -18.06
C ILE A 213 8.02 -5.87 -17.35
N TYR A 214 8.31 -7.17 -17.46
CA TYR A 214 9.50 -7.84 -16.93
C TYR A 214 10.78 -7.18 -17.45
N ASP A 215 10.90 -7.03 -18.77
CA ASP A 215 12.10 -6.46 -19.41
C ASP A 215 12.43 -5.02 -18.97
N VAL A 216 11.42 -4.27 -18.53
CA VAL A 216 11.57 -2.85 -18.19
C VAL A 216 11.73 -2.63 -16.69
N SER A 217 11.09 -3.47 -15.87
CA SER A 217 10.83 -3.15 -14.45
C SER A 217 11.45 -4.13 -13.46
N PHE A 218 12.00 -5.25 -13.93
CA PHE A 218 12.41 -6.36 -13.08
C PHE A 218 13.78 -6.90 -13.49
N ASP A 219 14.58 -7.31 -12.49
CA ASP A 219 15.84 -7.99 -12.75
C ASP A 219 15.65 -9.53 -12.85
N GLU A 220 16.72 -10.26 -13.14
CA GLU A 220 16.66 -11.72 -13.29
C GLU A 220 16.21 -12.43 -12.01
N THR A 221 16.51 -11.87 -10.84
CA THR A 221 16.11 -12.42 -9.54
C THR A 221 14.62 -12.22 -9.32
N ASP A 222 14.11 -11.03 -9.63
CA ASP A 222 12.69 -10.71 -9.56
C ASP A 222 11.87 -11.65 -10.46
N VAL A 223 12.29 -11.82 -11.72
CA VAL A 223 11.61 -12.71 -12.68
C VAL A 223 11.63 -14.15 -12.18
N LYS A 224 12.79 -14.65 -11.72
CA LYS A 224 12.89 -16.01 -11.15
C LYS A 224 11.99 -16.19 -9.94
N LEU A 225 11.85 -15.17 -9.10
CA LEU A 225 10.98 -15.24 -7.93
C LEU A 225 9.50 -15.36 -8.34
N ILE A 226 9.07 -14.54 -9.30
CA ILE A 226 7.73 -14.64 -9.88
C ILE A 226 7.52 -16.04 -10.45
N GLU A 227 8.42 -16.54 -11.28
CA GLU A 227 8.29 -17.86 -11.91
C GLU A 227 8.15 -18.97 -10.86
N ARG A 228 9.01 -18.96 -9.83
CA ARG A 228 8.98 -19.96 -8.76
C ARG A 228 7.67 -19.95 -7.97
N LEU A 229 7.18 -18.77 -7.61
CA LEU A 229 5.95 -18.65 -6.83
C LEU A 229 4.70 -18.93 -7.67
N CYS A 230 4.65 -18.34 -8.85
CA CYS A 230 3.44 -18.21 -9.65
C CYS A 230 3.26 -19.34 -10.66
N ARG A 231 4.37 -19.83 -11.24
CA ARG A 231 4.37 -20.87 -12.29
C ARG A 231 4.82 -22.23 -11.76
N GLU A 232 5.82 -22.28 -10.90
CA GLU A 232 6.34 -23.54 -10.33
C GLU A 232 5.66 -23.93 -9.01
N HIS A 233 4.87 -23.03 -8.43
CA HIS A 233 4.11 -23.27 -7.19
C HIS A 233 5.00 -23.60 -5.98
N ARG A 234 6.23 -23.11 -5.99
CA ARG A 234 7.14 -23.25 -4.86
C ARG A 234 6.66 -22.34 -3.74
N SER A 235 6.61 -22.86 -2.53
CA SER A 235 6.35 -22.04 -1.34
C SER A 235 7.51 -21.07 -1.09
N MET A 236 7.22 -19.95 -0.40
CA MET A 236 8.27 -19.01 0.02
C MET A 236 9.37 -19.71 0.83
N ARG A 237 9.03 -20.73 1.64
CA ARG A 237 10.00 -21.52 2.42
C ARG A 237 10.92 -22.36 1.54
N GLU A 238 10.36 -23.01 0.52
CA GLU A 238 11.16 -23.80 -0.41
C GLU A 238 12.11 -22.93 -1.24
N ILE A 239 11.65 -21.75 -1.66
CA ILE A 239 12.49 -20.78 -2.36
C ILE A 239 13.56 -20.23 -1.42
N ALA A 240 13.19 -19.89 -0.18
CA ALA A 240 14.13 -19.39 0.82
C ALA A 240 15.24 -20.39 1.12
N SER A 241 14.88 -21.65 1.35
CA SER A 241 15.83 -22.75 1.53
C SER A 241 16.79 -22.87 0.34
N GLU A 242 16.26 -22.81 -0.89
CA GLU A 242 17.07 -22.91 -2.10
C GLU A 242 18.01 -21.72 -2.32
N TRP A 243 17.52 -20.51 -2.00
CA TRP A 243 18.26 -19.26 -2.18
C TRP A 243 19.15 -18.93 -0.98
N HIS A 244 19.14 -19.78 0.05
CA HIS A 244 19.86 -19.57 1.32
C HIS A 244 19.45 -18.25 1.98
N LEU A 245 18.16 -17.93 1.89
CA LEU A 245 17.52 -16.77 2.46
C LEU A 245 16.56 -17.19 3.58
N MET A 246 16.09 -16.21 4.35
CA MET A 246 14.96 -16.41 5.25
C MET A 246 13.64 -16.32 4.47
N PRO A 247 12.58 -17.09 4.80
CA PRO A 247 11.26 -17.00 4.15
C PRO A 247 10.71 -15.57 4.08
N GLU A 248 10.96 -14.79 5.12
CA GLU A 248 10.63 -13.38 5.24
C GLU A 248 11.29 -12.57 4.13
N THR A 249 12.57 -12.83 3.84
CA THR A 249 13.33 -12.17 2.76
C THR A 249 12.75 -12.49 1.38
N VAL A 250 12.19 -13.68 1.18
CA VAL A 250 11.56 -14.05 -0.09
C VAL A 250 10.21 -13.36 -0.24
N ASN A 251 9.39 -13.35 0.82
CA ASN A 251 8.12 -12.63 0.84
C ASN A 251 8.31 -11.13 0.57
N MET A 252 9.36 -10.58 1.16
CA MET A 252 9.82 -9.21 1.06
C MET A 252 10.18 -8.80 -0.39
N LEU A 253 10.93 -9.65 -1.09
CA LEU A 253 11.22 -9.47 -2.52
C LEU A 253 9.93 -9.54 -3.34
N PHE A 254 9.06 -10.49 -3.04
CA PHE A 254 7.80 -10.66 -3.76
C PHE A 254 6.82 -9.50 -3.56
N ALA A 255 6.77 -8.90 -2.37
CA ALA A 255 5.94 -7.72 -2.11
C ALA A 255 6.39 -6.52 -2.95
N LYS A 256 7.70 -6.29 -3.08
CA LYS A 256 8.27 -5.26 -3.98
C LYS A 256 7.86 -5.51 -5.42
N ILE A 257 7.91 -6.77 -5.84
CA ILE A 257 7.50 -7.17 -7.18
C ILE A 257 6.02 -6.89 -7.43
N LEU A 258 5.16 -7.36 -6.52
CA LEU A 258 3.72 -7.15 -6.60
C LEU A 258 3.39 -5.66 -6.68
N ARG A 259 4.01 -4.80 -5.86
CA ARG A 259 3.75 -3.36 -5.92
C ARG A 259 4.08 -2.76 -7.28
N ARG A 260 5.22 -3.13 -7.87
CA ARG A 260 5.59 -2.71 -9.22
C ARG A 260 4.60 -3.21 -10.27
N LEU A 261 4.10 -4.44 -10.14
CA LEU A 261 3.07 -4.99 -11.04
C LEU A 261 1.70 -4.31 -10.87
N ARG A 262 1.37 -3.84 -9.66
CA ARG A 262 0.14 -3.11 -9.36
C ARG A 262 0.14 -1.67 -9.88
N HIS A 263 1.31 -1.12 -10.23
CA HIS A 263 1.45 0.25 -10.74
C HIS A 263 0.44 0.54 -11.87
N PRO A 264 -0.24 1.71 -11.88
CA PRO A 264 -1.31 2.03 -12.84
C PRO A 264 -0.94 1.84 -14.32
N SER A 265 0.32 2.06 -14.69
CA SER A 265 0.79 1.84 -16.08
C SER A 265 0.88 0.35 -16.47
N ALA A 266 1.21 -0.51 -15.52
CA ALA A 266 1.29 -1.96 -15.70
C ALA A 266 -0.11 -2.60 -15.59
N SER A 267 -0.84 -2.29 -14.52
CA SER A 267 -2.15 -2.85 -14.24
C SER A 267 -3.20 -2.44 -15.29
N ARG A 268 -3.16 -1.22 -15.86
CA ARG A 268 -4.06 -0.83 -16.96
C ARG A 268 -3.89 -1.71 -18.20
N ARG A 269 -2.65 -2.00 -18.59
CA ARG A 269 -2.35 -2.84 -19.78
C ARG A 269 -2.82 -4.28 -19.60
N LEU A 270 -2.75 -4.79 -18.37
CA LEU A 270 -3.21 -6.13 -18.02
C LEU A 270 -4.74 -6.21 -17.93
N ARG A 271 -5.41 -5.16 -17.44
CA ARG A 271 -6.86 -5.13 -17.19
C ARG A 271 -7.68 -5.40 -18.45
N ASP A 272 -7.26 -4.86 -19.60
CA ASP A 272 -7.99 -5.03 -20.86
C ASP A 272 -8.03 -6.48 -21.36
N LEU A 273 -7.07 -7.30 -20.92
CA LEU A 273 -6.88 -8.70 -21.36
C LEU A 273 -7.59 -9.71 -20.47
N VAL A 274 -8.26 -9.24 -19.41
CA VAL A 274 -8.81 -10.08 -18.34
C VAL A 274 -10.30 -9.79 -18.15
N VAL A 275 -11.07 -10.81 -17.79
CA VAL A 275 -12.48 -10.71 -17.39
C VAL A 275 -12.57 -11.13 -15.94
N PHE A 276 -13.02 -10.22 -15.08
CA PHE A 276 -13.23 -10.49 -13.66
C PHE A 276 -14.59 -11.16 -13.44
N GLU A 277 -14.73 -11.91 -12.36
CA GLU A 277 -16.04 -12.35 -11.88
C GLU A 277 -16.87 -11.11 -11.50
N GLU A 278 -18.11 -11.00 -11.99
CA GLU A 278 -19.04 -9.99 -11.47
C GLU A 278 -19.46 -10.42 -10.06
N GLU A 279 -19.56 -9.46 -9.14
CA GLU A 279 -20.20 -9.72 -7.85
C GLU A 279 -21.62 -10.20 -8.12
N ASP A 280 -21.96 -11.41 -7.68
CA ASP A 280 -23.36 -11.80 -7.53
C ASP A 280 -24.00 -10.73 -6.63
N ALA A 281 -24.82 -9.88 -7.23
CA ALA A 281 -25.65 -8.93 -6.50
C ALA A 281 -26.66 -9.74 -5.67
N SER A 282 -26.29 -10.04 -4.43
CA SER A 282 -27.17 -10.67 -3.43
C SER A 282 -27.07 -9.93 -2.11
#